data_AF-A0A845Z3B0-F1
#
_entry.id   AF-A0A845Z3B0-F1
#
_cell.length_a   1.000
_cell.length_b   1.000
_cell.length_c   1.000
_cell.angle_alpha   90.00
_cell.angle_beta   90.00
_cell.angle_gamma   90.00
#
_symmetry.space_group_name_H-M   'P 1'
#
loop_
_entity.id
_entity.type
_entity.pdbx_description
1 polymer ?
#
loop_
_entity_poly.entity_id
_entity_poly.type
_entity_poly.pdbx_seq_one_letter_code
_entity_poly.pdbx_strand_id
1 'polypeptide(L)'
;MTSSLSKTLNYNLPPLENGDRLTRLEFEHRYQAMPELKKAELIQGVVYMASPLRFQPHAEPHGNIIGWLWTYKVATPQVQMGIEPTVRLDIDNEPQPDGVLLINPESGGQSRLSDEGYIEGARSGLNTLFDEIDQLEKAKMKAKVYADYDEQF
;
A
#
# COMPACT_ATOMS: atom_id res chain seq x y z
N MET A 1 -35.72 31.01 -2.59
CA MET A 1 -34.71 30.82 -3.65
C MET A 1 -33.40 30.42 -2.99
N THR A 2 -33.15 29.12 -2.83
CA THR A 2 -31.87 28.58 -2.37
C THR A 2 -31.74 27.19 -2.99
N SER A 3 -31.10 27.15 -4.15
CA SER A 3 -30.78 25.90 -4.84
C SER A 3 -29.30 25.93 -5.22
N SER A 4 -28.60 24.89 -4.79
CA SER A 4 -27.48 24.27 -5.50
C SER A 4 -26.16 25.03 -5.58
N LEU A 5 -25.29 24.82 -4.57
CA LEU A 5 -23.83 24.95 -4.71
C LEU A 5 -23.10 23.61 -4.57
N SER A 6 -23.77 22.49 -4.83
CA SER A 6 -23.15 21.15 -4.78
C SER A 6 -23.36 20.40 -6.09
N LYS A 7 -22.86 20.94 -7.20
CA LYS A 7 -22.78 20.16 -8.44
C LYS A 7 -21.67 20.66 -9.37
N THR A 8 -20.60 19.86 -9.38
CA THR A 8 -19.76 19.55 -10.55
C THR A 8 -18.64 20.52 -10.92
N LEU A 9 -17.47 20.30 -10.34
CA LEU A 9 -16.21 20.36 -11.07
C LEU A 9 -15.75 18.91 -11.33
N ASN A 10 -16.43 18.22 -12.25
CA ASN A 10 -15.79 17.09 -12.95
C ASN A 10 -14.78 17.71 -13.91
N TYR A 11 -13.62 18.09 -13.39
CA TYR A 11 -12.44 18.11 -14.24
C TYR A 11 -12.26 16.68 -14.73
N ASN A 12 -12.21 16.46 -16.04
CA ASN A 12 -11.75 15.22 -16.64
C ASN A 12 -10.34 14.95 -16.09
N LEU A 13 -10.25 14.26 -14.95
CA LEU A 13 -9.00 13.83 -14.40
C LEU A 13 -8.43 12.82 -15.39
N PRO A 14 -7.21 13.03 -15.90
CA PRO A 14 -6.59 12.03 -16.74
C PRO A 14 -6.47 10.71 -15.94
N PRO A 15 -6.71 9.56 -16.57
CA PRO A 15 -6.53 8.27 -15.90
C PRO A 15 -5.07 8.13 -15.43
N LEU A 16 -4.86 7.30 -14.41
CA LEU A 16 -3.52 6.90 -14.01
C LEU A 16 -2.87 6.08 -15.12
N GLU A 17 -1.67 6.48 -15.53
CA GLU A 17 -0.83 5.73 -16.46
C GLU A 17 0.46 5.25 -15.77
N ASN A 18 0.95 4.09 -16.18
CA ASN A 18 2.20 3.54 -15.65
C ASN A 18 3.36 4.47 -16.00
N GLY A 19 4.08 4.95 -14.98
CA GLY A 19 5.18 5.91 -15.12
C GLY A 19 4.79 7.37 -14.90
N ASP A 20 3.51 7.69 -14.66
CA ASP A 20 3.09 9.03 -14.27
C ASP A 20 3.84 9.50 -13.02
N ARG A 21 4.18 10.79 -12.96
CA ARG A 21 4.81 11.40 -11.79
C ARG A 21 3.83 12.27 -11.04
N LEU A 22 3.42 11.85 -9.85
CA LEU A 22 2.35 12.46 -9.06
C LEU A 22 2.74 12.54 -7.58
N THR A 23 2.19 13.53 -6.88
CA THR A 23 2.11 13.50 -5.41
C THR A 23 1.06 12.47 -4.96
N ARG A 24 1.13 12.01 -3.71
CA ARG A 24 0.11 11.09 -3.15
C ARG A 24 -1.31 11.63 -3.27
N LEU A 25 -1.51 12.93 -3.01
CA LEU A 25 -2.84 13.55 -3.10
C LEU A 25 -3.40 13.52 -4.54
N GLU A 26 -2.57 13.79 -5.54
CA GLU A 26 -2.98 13.72 -6.95
C GLU A 26 -3.26 12.27 -7.38
N PHE A 27 -2.43 11.33 -6.93
CA PHE A 27 -2.62 9.90 -7.14
C PHE A 27 -3.96 9.42 -6.56
N GLU A 28 -4.22 9.69 -5.27
CA GLU A 28 -5.44 9.28 -4.58
C GLU A 28 -6.70 9.84 -5.27
N HIS A 29 -6.68 11.13 -5.64
CA HIS A 29 -7.81 11.75 -6.31
C HIS A 29 -8.11 11.13 -7.68
N ARG A 30 -7.08 10.77 -8.46
CA ARG A 30 -7.26 10.06 -9.74
C ARG A 30 -7.65 8.60 -9.53
N TYR A 31 -7.07 7.92 -8.54
CA TYR A 31 -7.37 6.53 -8.21
C TYR A 31 -8.83 6.36 -7.80
N GLN A 32 -9.35 7.24 -6.94
CA GLN A 32 -10.76 7.28 -6.54
C GLN A 32 -11.72 7.51 -7.72
N ALA A 33 -11.26 8.19 -8.77
CA ALA A 33 -12.02 8.41 -10.00
C ALA A 33 -11.99 7.20 -10.97
N MET A 34 -11.24 6.15 -10.65
CA MET A 34 -11.10 4.92 -11.47
C MET A 34 -11.60 3.68 -10.71
N PRO A 35 -12.91 3.55 -10.43
CA PRO A 35 -13.44 2.46 -9.60
C PRO A 35 -13.24 1.05 -10.19
N GLU A 36 -13.06 0.94 -11.50
CA GLU A 36 -12.81 -0.34 -12.20
C GLU A 36 -11.33 -0.77 -12.18
N LEU A 37 -10.43 0.13 -11.75
CA LEU A 37 -9.00 -0.18 -11.66
C LEU A 37 -8.75 -1.05 -10.43
N LYS A 38 -8.18 -2.24 -10.66
CA LYS A 38 -8.00 -3.24 -9.60
C LYS A 38 -6.92 -2.87 -8.59
N LYS A 39 -5.78 -2.35 -9.07
CA LYS A 39 -4.61 -2.04 -8.23
C LYS A 39 -3.66 -1.10 -8.97
N ALA A 40 -3.19 -0.08 -8.26
CA ALA A 40 -2.07 0.78 -8.62
C ALA A 40 -1.32 1.19 -7.36
N GLU A 41 -0.03 1.50 -7.49
CA GLU A 41 0.83 1.92 -6.38
C GLU A 41 1.59 3.20 -6.75
N LEU A 42 1.83 4.07 -5.76
CA LEU A 42 2.70 5.23 -5.89
C LEU A 42 4.00 4.98 -5.11
N ILE A 43 5.12 4.94 -5.82
CA ILE A 43 6.44 4.66 -5.25
C ILE A 43 7.40 5.75 -5.71
N GLN A 44 7.98 6.50 -4.76
CA GLN A 44 8.85 7.65 -5.04
C GLN A 44 8.24 8.62 -6.06
N GLY A 45 6.93 8.88 -5.92
CA GLY A 45 6.17 9.73 -6.81
C GLY A 45 5.95 9.17 -8.22
N VAL A 46 6.23 7.89 -8.48
CA VAL A 46 5.98 7.22 -9.78
C VAL A 46 4.82 6.23 -9.64
N VAL A 47 3.85 6.33 -10.55
CA VAL A 47 2.68 5.45 -10.61
C VAL A 47 3.05 4.12 -11.26
N TYR A 48 2.69 3.01 -10.60
CA TYR A 48 2.81 1.66 -11.12
C TYR A 48 1.45 0.99 -11.22
N MET A 49 1.08 0.57 -12.43
CA MET A 49 -0.16 -0.15 -12.69
C MET A 49 0.03 -1.65 -12.47
N ALA A 50 -0.99 -2.34 -11.95
CA ALA A 50 -0.89 -3.78 -11.74
C ALA A 50 -0.77 -4.56 -13.07
N SER A 51 0.18 -5.50 -13.12
CA SER A 51 0.28 -6.50 -14.18
C SER A 51 -0.62 -7.71 -13.88
N PRO A 52 -1.06 -8.46 -14.90
CA PRO A 52 -1.77 -9.72 -14.68
C PRO A 52 -0.95 -10.72 -13.85
N LEU A 53 -1.53 -11.21 -12.76
CA LEU A 53 -0.90 -12.15 -11.84
C LEU A 53 -0.93 -13.57 -12.41
N ARG A 54 0.24 -14.18 -12.60
CA ARG A 54 0.38 -15.56 -13.09
C ARG A 54 0.49 -16.54 -11.92
N PHE A 55 -0.02 -17.76 -12.10
CA PHE A 55 -0.09 -18.73 -10.99
C PHE A 55 1.29 -19.07 -10.38
N GLN A 56 2.19 -19.68 -11.15
CA GLN A 56 3.48 -20.15 -10.63
C GLN A 56 4.43 -19.03 -10.16
N PRO A 57 4.62 -17.91 -10.90
CA PRO A 57 5.58 -16.89 -10.48
C PRO A 57 5.00 -15.83 -9.53
N HIS A 58 3.72 -15.94 -9.14
CA HIS A 58 3.10 -15.00 -8.20
C HIS A 58 2.10 -15.67 -7.25
N ALA A 59 1.02 -16.25 -7.76
CA ALA A 59 -0.05 -16.74 -6.89
C ALA A 59 0.41 -17.86 -5.92
N GLU A 60 1.29 -18.75 -6.36
CA GLU A 60 1.82 -19.84 -5.53
C GLU A 60 2.77 -19.33 -4.42
N PRO A 61 3.82 -18.52 -4.70
CA PRO A 61 4.63 -17.95 -3.63
C PRO A 61 3.85 -16.99 -2.71
N HIS A 62 2.95 -16.16 -3.25
CA HIS A 62 2.03 -15.34 -2.45
C HIS A 62 1.25 -16.21 -1.47
N GLY A 63 0.62 -17.30 -1.94
CA GLY A 63 -0.11 -18.23 -1.08
C GLY A 63 0.74 -18.85 0.03
N ASN A 64 2.00 -19.18 -0.25
CA ASN A 64 2.94 -19.72 0.73
C ASN A 64 3.29 -18.70 1.82
N ILE A 65 3.57 -17.44 1.44
CA ILE A 65 3.85 -16.36 2.40
C ILE A 65 2.63 -16.08 3.28
N ILE A 66 1.44 -15.96 2.69
CA ILE A 66 0.20 -15.72 3.43
C ILE A 66 -0.09 -16.87 4.42
N GLY A 67 0.12 -18.12 4.01
CA GLY A 67 -0.01 -19.29 4.89
C GLY A 67 0.95 -19.24 6.08
N TRP A 68 2.19 -18.81 5.85
CA TRP A 68 3.19 -18.64 6.91
C TRP A 68 2.80 -17.50 7.89
N LEU A 69 2.42 -16.32 7.36
CA LEU A 69 1.99 -15.18 8.19
C LEU A 69 0.76 -15.49 9.03
N TRP A 70 -0.21 -16.19 8.44
CA TRP A 70 -1.40 -16.64 9.15
C TRP A 70 -1.04 -17.57 10.31
N THR A 71 -0.16 -18.55 10.05
CA THR A 71 0.32 -19.48 11.07
C THR A 71 1.01 -18.73 12.21
N TYR A 72 1.86 -17.76 11.89
CA TYR A 72 2.52 -16.91 12.88
C TYR A 72 1.51 -16.11 13.72
N LYS A 73 0.53 -15.47 13.08
CA LYS A 73 -0.53 -14.72 13.76
C LYS A 73 -1.38 -15.60 14.68
N VAL A 74 -1.68 -16.84 14.28
CA VAL A 74 -2.40 -17.80 15.13
C VAL A 74 -1.59 -18.15 16.39
N ALA A 75 -0.26 -18.28 16.25
CA ALA A 75 0.63 -18.58 17.37
C ALA A 75 0.96 -17.36 18.24
N THR A 76 0.68 -16.14 17.77
CA THR A 76 1.12 -14.88 18.41
C THR A 76 -0.07 -13.92 18.59
N PRO A 77 -0.81 -13.98 19.71
CA PRO A 77 -2.05 -13.21 19.88
C PRO A 77 -1.89 -11.69 19.85
N GLN A 78 -0.66 -11.18 20.05
CA GLN A 78 -0.35 -9.75 20.09
C GLN A 78 -0.20 -9.13 18.69
N VAL A 79 -0.32 -9.90 17.61
CA VAL A 79 -0.20 -9.39 16.24
C VAL A 79 -1.51 -9.53 15.46
N GLN A 80 -1.74 -8.57 14.57
CA GLN A 80 -2.75 -8.59 13.54
C GLN A 80 -2.09 -8.89 12.20
N MET A 81 -2.86 -9.46 11.28
CA MET A 81 -2.41 -9.80 9.94
C MET A 81 -3.40 -9.27 8.93
N GLY A 82 -2.89 -8.71 7.84
CA GLY A 82 -3.67 -8.24 6.70
C GLY A 82 -3.00 -8.67 5.39
N ILE A 83 -3.81 -8.80 4.35
CA ILE A 83 -3.38 -9.10 2.98
C ILE A 83 -3.71 -7.91 2.09
N GLU A 84 -2.80 -7.59 1.17
CA GLU A 84 -2.96 -6.50 0.21
C GLU A 84 -3.41 -5.13 0.80
N PRO A 85 -2.94 -4.71 2.00
CA PRO A 85 -3.37 -3.43 2.54
C PRO A 85 -2.76 -2.27 1.76
N THR A 86 -3.34 -1.08 1.89
CA THR A 86 -2.70 0.16 1.47
C THR A 86 -1.98 0.78 2.66
N VAL A 87 -0.67 1.05 2.49
CA VAL A 87 0.21 1.62 3.51
C VAL A 87 0.62 3.02 3.06
N ARG A 88 0.26 4.05 3.82
CA ARG A 88 0.69 5.43 3.58
C ARG A 88 1.96 5.70 4.37
N LEU A 89 3.12 5.64 3.71
CA LEU A 89 4.41 5.87 4.37
C LEU A 89 4.71 7.37 4.51
N ASP A 90 4.52 8.12 3.43
CA ASP A 90 4.76 9.57 3.38
C ASP A 90 3.95 10.27 2.27
N ILE A 91 4.37 11.46 1.84
CA ILE A 91 3.67 12.27 0.82
C ILE A 91 3.85 11.75 -0.61
N ASP A 92 4.84 10.89 -0.86
CA ASP A 92 5.21 10.38 -2.18
C ASP A 92 5.16 8.84 -2.26
N ASN A 93 4.88 8.16 -1.15
CA ASN A 93 4.92 6.70 -1.03
C ASN A 93 3.62 6.13 -0.42
N GLU A 94 2.92 5.35 -1.24
CA GLU A 94 1.74 4.58 -0.86
C GLU A 94 1.84 3.14 -1.41
N PRO A 95 2.73 2.28 -0.85
CA PRO A 95 2.84 0.89 -1.28
C PRO A 95 1.62 0.05 -0.89
N GLN A 96 1.40 -1.01 -1.68
CA GLN A 96 0.42 -2.05 -1.38
C GLN A 96 1.11 -3.42 -1.25
N PRO A 97 1.67 -3.73 -0.06
CA PRO A 97 2.36 -4.99 0.19
C PRO A 97 1.44 -6.20 0.03
N ASP A 98 2.01 -7.38 -0.18
CA ASP A 98 1.22 -8.62 -0.31
C ASP A 98 0.65 -9.07 1.03
N GLY A 99 1.41 -8.87 2.11
CA GLY A 99 0.95 -9.14 3.47
C GLY A 99 1.66 -8.29 4.51
N VAL A 100 1.00 -8.09 5.64
CA VAL A 100 1.56 -7.34 6.78
C VAL A 100 1.32 -8.06 8.09
N LEU A 101 2.23 -7.86 9.04
CA LEU A 101 2.00 -8.12 10.46
C LEU A 101 2.10 -6.80 11.23
N LEU A 102 1.06 -6.51 12.01
CA LEU A 102 1.01 -5.33 12.86
C LEU A 102 1.03 -5.77 14.31
N ILE A 103 1.95 -5.23 15.11
CA ILE A 103 1.93 -5.44 16.55
C ILE A 103 0.82 -4.57 17.15
N ASN A 104 0.05 -5.11 18.09
CA ASN A 104 -0.96 -4.34 18.80
C ASN A 104 -0.32 -3.16 19.57
N PRO A 105 -0.95 -1.98 19.61
CA PRO A 105 -0.41 -0.82 20.34
C PRO A 105 -0.11 -1.10 21.82
N GLU A 106 -0.95 -1.92 22.48
CA GLU A 106 -0.76 -2.35 23.87
C GLU A 106 0.52 -3.18 24.08
N SER A 107 1.05 -3.79 23.01
CA SER A 107 2.27 -4.59 22.99
C SER A 107 3.47 -3.82 22.42
N GLY A 108 3.37 -2.48 22.31
CA GLY A 108 4.43 -1.62 21.80
C GLY A 108 4.41 -1.39 20.29
N GLY A 109 3.33 -1.83 19.61
CA GLY A 109 3.14 -1.57 18.19
C GLY A 109 3.03 -0.08 17.86
N GLN A 110 3.66 0.32 16.75
CA GLN A 110 3.74 1.73 16.34
C GLN A 110 2.85 2.08 15.15
N SER A 111 2.42 1.08 14.37
CA SER A 111 1.47 1.27 13.28
C SER A 111 0.12 1.74 13.78
N ARG A 112 -0.53 2.56 12.98
CA ARG A 112 -1.86 3.12 13.23
C ARG A 112 -2.74 2.87 12.03
N LEU A 113 -4.05 2.83 12.27
CA LEU A 113 -5.03 2.90 11.20
C LEU A 113 -5.56 4.33 11.14
N SER A 114 -5.65 4.90 9.95
CA SER A 114 -6.33 6.16 9.71
C SER A 114 -7.84 6.00 9.88
N ASP A 115 -8.58 7.11 9.91
CA ASP A 115 -10.06 7.09 9.96
C ASP A 115 -10.68 6.37 8.74
N GLU A 116 -9.94 6.31 7.63
CA GLU A 116 -10.32 5.61 6.40
C GLU A 116 -9.90 4.14 6.40
N GLY A 117 -9.18 3.68 7.44
CA GLY A 117 -8.73 2.30 7.59
C GLY A 117 -7.39 1.98 6.92
N TYR A 118 -6.64 2.98 6.47
CA TYR A 118 -5.30 2.80 5.89
C TYR A 118 -4.22 2.69 6.95
N ILE A 119 -3.17 1.92 6.67
CA ILE A 119 -2.04 1.77 7.60
C ILE A 119 -1.15 3.01 7.50
N GLU A 120 -0.86 3.63 8.64
CA GLU A 120 -0.01 4.80 8.80
C GLU A 120 1.01 4.59 9.92
N GLY A 121 2.09 5.39 9.91
CA GLY A 121 2.98 5.51 11.06
C GLY A 121 3.78 4.25 11.40
N ALA A 122 4.01 3.37 10.42
CA ALA A 122 4.86 2.19 10.54
C ALA A 122 6.34 2.59 10.74
N ARG A 123 6.67 3.22 11.88
CA ARG A 123 8.05 3.52 12.28
C ARG A 123 8.82 2.21 12.48
N SER A 124 10.13 2.28 12.19
CA SER A 124 11.14 1.24 11.94
C SER A 124 11.39 0.16 13.02
N GLY A 125 10.37 -0.26 13.77
CA GLY A 125 10.49 -1.29 14.80
C GLY A 125 9.40 -2.35 14.70
N LEU A 126 9.68 -3.41 13.93
CA LEU A 126 8.92 -4.67 13.87
C LEU A 126 7.42 -4.55 13.50
N ASN A 127 7.12 -3.94 12.35
CA ASN A 127 5.92 -4.28 11.57
C ASN A 127 6.41 -4.82 10.24
N THR A 128 6.40 -6.14 10.08
CA THR A 128 6.99 -6.77 8.89
C THR A 128 6.04 -6.61 7.71
N LEU A 129 6.47 -5.80 6.72
CA LEU A 129 5.86 -5.71 5.40
C LEU A 129 6.46 -6.81 4.52
N PHE A 130 5.62 -7.59 3.85
CA PHE A 130 6.04 -8.66 2.95
C PHE A 130 5.58 -8.35 1.54
N ASP A 131 6.56 -8.20 0.64
CA ASP A 131 6.34 -7.94 -0.78
C ASP A 131 6.93 -9.08 -1.60
N GLU A 132 6.15 -9.58 -2.56
CA GLU A 132 6.62 -10.39 -3.66
C GLU A 132 7.19 -9.48 -4.76
N ILE A 133 8.23 -9.98 -5.42
CA ILE A 133 9.00 -9.25 -6.42
C ILE A 133 8.20 -9.19 -7.73
N ASP A 134 7.33 -8.20 -7.89
CA ASP A 134 6.85 -7.80 -9.22
C ASP A 134 7.74 -6.70 -9.79
N GLN A 135 8.30 -6.96 -10.98
CA GLN A 135 9.26 -6.15 -11.73
C GLN A 135 10.53 -5.73 -10.94
N LEU A 136 11.70 -6.17 -11.38
CA LEU A 136 13.00 -5.92 -10.71
C LEU A 136 13.24 -4.44 -10.35
N GLU A 137 12.86 -3.50 -11.21
CA GLU A 137 13.05 -2.07 -10.94
C GLU A 137 12.09 -1.55 -9.86
N LYS A 138 10.81 -1.94 -9.91
CA LYS A 138 9.83 -1.61 -8.87
C LYS A 138 10.24 -2.24 -7.53
N ALA A 139 10.68 -3.49 -7.53
CA ALA A 139 11.16 -4.18 -6.34
C ALA A 139 12.40 -3.51 -5.71
N LYS A 140 13.38 -3.09 -6.52
CA LYS A 140 14.54 -2.31 -6.04
C LYS A 140 14.12 -0.98 -5.44
N MET A 141 13.17 -0.28 -6.08
CA MET A 141 12.69 1.02 -5.62
C MET A 141 11.90 0.90 -4.32
N LYS A 142 11.05 -0.13 -4.19
CA LYS A 142 10.36 -0.49 -2.93
C LYS A 142 11.34 -0.81 -1.82
N ALA A 143 12.33 -1.69 -2.10
CA ALA A 143 13.35 -2.04 -1.12
C ALA A 143 14.13 -0.80 -0.66
N LYS A 144 14.43 0.13 -1.56
CA LYS A 144 15.04 1.41 -1.21
C LYS A 144 14.10 2.30 -0.38
N VAL A 145 12.82 2.41 -0.72
CA VAL A 145 11.85 3.19 0.07
C VAL A 145 11.75 2.64 1.49
N TYR A 146 11.66 1.31 1.64
CA TYR A 146 11.64 0.69 2.96
C TYR A 146 12.95 0.94 3.73
N ALA A 147 14.11 0.80 3.08
CA ALA A 147 15.42 1.05 3.71
C ALA A 147 15.63 2.53 4.08
N ASP A 148 15.33 3.47 3.18
CA ASP A 148 15.46 4.92 3.41
C ASP A 148 14.49 5.39 4.52
N TYR A 149 13.33 4.75 4.64
CA TYR A 149 12.38 5.01 5.72
C TYR A 149 12.92 4.49 7.07
N ASP A 150 13.58 3.34 7.07
CA ASP A 150 14.23 2.77 8.25
C ASP A 150 15.44 3.59 8.74
N GLU A 151 16.21 4.21 7.84
CA GLU A 151 17.41 5.02 8.15
C GLU A 151 17.13 6.45 8.66
N GLN A 152 15.89 6.94 8.59
CA GLN A 152 15.54 8.30 9.03
C GLN A 152 15.41 8.46 10.56
N PHE A 153 15.66 7.40 11.34
CA PHE A 153 15.55 7.35 12.80
C PHE A 153 16.58 6.41 13.44
#